data_AF-D2MM93-F1
#
_entry.id   AF-D2MM93-F1
#
_cell.length_a   1.000
_cell.length_b   1.000
_cell.length_c   1.000
_cell.angle_alpha   90.00
_cell.angle_beta   90.00
_cell.angle_gamma   90.00
#
_symmetry.space_group_name_H-M   'P 1'
#
loop_
_entity.id
_entity.type
_entity.pdbx_description
1 polymer ?
#
loop_
_entity_poly.entity_id
_entity_poly.type
_entity_poly.pdbx_seq_one_letter_code
_entity_poly.pdbx_strand_id
1 'polypeptide(L)'
;MEDKKQKAGQIRKKEILDVAKKVFLKKGFADTVMEDIITETSLSRGGVYYHYKNKVEILHDLMKEGIAYRVDKMKEFLKDYSGGLDKNAIAQIIVDKVLDDNELISVYVIYLQAQKNNEDLKKLFPILVEETLSATYLGVQEAKNSDYMYLANDFLIFFMNTIVLGCEILDGARDSFVKNREFFVEIVKLFMDRHDEGKIK
;
A
#
# COMPACT_ATOMS: atom_id res chain seq x y z
N MET A 1 -25.83 19.25 13.74
CA MET A 1 -24.54 19.97 13.94
C MET A 1 -23.34 19.03 13.88
N GLU A 2 -23.47 17.82 14.42
CA GLU A 2 -22.43 16.78 14.47
C GLU A 2 -21.95 16.32 13.08
N ASP A 3 -22.88 16.03 12.17
CA ASP A 3 -22.60 15.67 10.77
C ASP A 3 -21.78 16.73 10.00
N LYS A 4 -22.08 18.02 10.22
CA LYS A 4 -21.33 19.11 9.56
C LYS A 4 -19.92 19.22 10.11
N LYS A 5 -19.74 18.99 11.41
CA LYS A 5 -18.43 19.04 12.09
C LYS A 5 -17.56 17.84 11.68
N GLN A 6 -18.16 16.66 11.55
CA GLN A 6 -17.48 15.45 11.07
C GLN A 6 -17.04 15.59 9.61
N LYS A 7 -17.93 16.06 8.71
CA LYS A 7 -17.58 16.36 7.32
C LYS A 7 -16.46 17.38 7.19
N ALA A 8 -16.51 18.47 7.96
CA ALA A 8 -15.44 19.47 7.98
C ALA A 8 -14.09 18.89 8.47
N GLY A 9 -14.12 17.98 9.46
CA GLY A 9 -12.93 17.28 9.94
C GLY A 9 -12.32 16.34 8.89
N GLN A 10 -13.15 15.64 8.12
CA GLN A 10 -12.70 14.77 7.03
C GLN A 10 -12.06 15.58 5.89
N ILE A 11 -12.66 16.69 5.50
CA ILE A 11 -12.10 17.59 4.47
C ILE A 11 -10.71 18.09 4.89
N ARG A 12 -10.57 18.52 6.15
CA ARG A 12 -9.29 18.96 6.71
C ARG A 12 -8.23 17.88 6.75
N LYS A 13 -8.60 16.66 7.17
CA LYS A 13 -7.68 15.51 7.11
C LYS A 13 -7.23 15.24 5.69
N LYS A 14 -8.15 15.27 4.72
CA LYS A 14 -7.82 15.01 3.32
C LYS A 14 -6.84 16.04 2.78
N GLU A 15 -7.03 17.32 3.10
CA GLU A 15 -6.09 18.38 2.74
C GLU A 15 -4.69 18.12 3.32
N ILE A 16 -4.58 17.76 4.61
CA ILE A 16 -3.29 17.44 5.23
C ILE A 16 -2.63 16.25 4.52
N LEU A 17 -3.38 15.19 4.22
CA LEU A 17 -2.87 14.00 3.53
C LEU A 17 -2.38 14.35 2.11
N ASP A 18 -3.15 15.13 1.35
CA ASP A 18 -2.78 15.51 -0.02
C ASP A 18 -1.53 16.40 -0.06
N VAL A 19 -1.40 17.33 0.88
CA VAL A 19 -0.20 18.14 1.04
C VAL A 19 0.99 17.28 1.47
N ALA A 20 0.82 16.46 2.51
CA ALA A 20 1.89 15.62 3.02
C ALA A 20 2.40 14.63 1.97
N LYS A 21 1.51 14.04 1.16
CA LYS A 21 1.87 13.20 0.03
C LYS A 21 2.81 13.93 -0.92
N LYS A 22 2.48 15.16 -1.34
CA LYS A 22 3.34 15.97 -2.22
C LYS A 22 4.70 16.26 -1.58
N VAL A 23 4.70 16.63 -0.30
CA VAL A 23 5.94 16.92 0.44
C VAL A 23 6.83 15.67 0.53
N PHE A 24 6.25 14.50 0.85
CA PHE A 24 6.98 13.24 0.89
C PHE A 24 7.53 12.84 -0.47
N LEU A 25 6.74 12.96 -1.55
CA LEU A 25 7.20 12.66 -2.90
C LEU A 25 8.35 13.57 -3.34
N LYS A 26 8.36 14.82 -2.87
CA LYS A 26 9.40 15.81 -3.21
C LYS A 26 10.68 15.66 -2.38
N LYS A 27 10.55 15.41 -1.07
CA LYS A 27 11.67 15.46 -0.11
C LYS A 27 12.07 14.10 0.46
N GLY A 28 11.27 13.06 0.23
CA GLY A 28 11.34 11.82 1.00
C GLY A 28 10.85 11.99 2.43
N PHE A 29 10.69 10.87 3.14
CA PHE A 29 10.19 10.89 4.51
C PHE A 29 11.23 11.43 5.50
N ALA A 30 12.51 11.06 5.35
CA ALA A 30 13.57 11.42 6.31
C ALA A 30 13.73 12.94 6.45
N ASP A 31 13.79 13.65 5.32
CA ASP A 31 14.04 15.10 5.25
C ASP A 31 12.77 15.97 5.38
N THR A 32 11.60 15.34 5.52
CA THR A 32 10.34 16.04 5.79
C THR A 32 10.19 16.29 7.29
N VAL A 33 9.86 17.51 7.69
CA VAL A 33 9.42 17.86 9.05
C VAL A 33 7.95 18.27 9.05
N MET A 34 7.30 18.27 10.22
CA MET A 34 5.90 18.70 10.32
C MET A 34 5.66 20.10 9.77
N GLU A 35 6.63 21.01 9.92
CA GLU A 35 6.51 22.38 9.44
C GLU A 35 6.42 22.47 7.90
N ASP A 36 7.10 21.59 7.16
CA ASP A 36 6.98 21.54 5.70
C ASP A 36 5.52 21.29 5.28
N ILE A 37 4.84 20.39 5.99
CA ILE A 37 3.43 20.07 5.73
C ILE A 37 2.55 21.24 6.17
N ILE A 38 2.73 21.75 7.39
CA ILE A 38 1.91 22.82 7.97
C ILE A 38 1.90 24.06 7.07
N THR A 39 3.08 24.48 6.61
CA THR A 39 3.25 25.69 5.79
C THR A 39 2.62 25.58 4.40
N GLU A 40 2.39 24.36 3.91
CA GLU A 40 1.72 24.10 2.62
C GLU A 40 0.21 23.83 2.77
N THR A 41 -0.31 23.73 4.00
CA THR A 41 -1.77 23.64 4.25
C THR A 41 -2.41 25.01 4.45
N SER A 42 -3.73 25.10 4.26
CA SER A 42 -4.54 26.26 4.65
C SER A 42 -4.87 26.29 6.15
N LEU A 43 -4.51 25.24 6.90
CA LEU A 43 -4.78 25.12 8.32
C LEU A 43 -3.73 25.85 9.16
N SER A 44 -4.13 26.31 10.34
CA SER A 44 -3.17 26.77 11.35
C SER A 44 -2.32 25.60 11.87
N ARG A 45 -1.15 25.90 12.43
CA ARG A 45 -0.30 24.92 13.13
C ARG A 45 -1.10 24.09 14.13
N GLY A 46 -1.90 24.73 14.98
CA GLY A 46 -2.77 24.05 15.94
C GLY A 46 -3.86 23.18 15.28
N GLY A 47 -4.33 23.58 14.10
CA GLY A 47 -5.28 22.81 13.30
C GLY A 47 -4.69 21.51 12.75
N VAL A 48 -3.45 21.54 12.26
CA VAL A 48 -2.75 20.32 11.81
C VAL A 48 -2.47 19.39 12.99
N TYR A 49 -1.92 19.92 14.10
CA TYR A 49 -1.63 19.13 15.29
C TYR A 49 -2.88 18.59 16.00
N TYR A 50 -4.06 19.18 15.78
CA TYR A 50 -5.33 18.61 16.22
C TYR A 50 -5.65 17.28 15.52
N HIS A 51 -5.22 17.12 14.27
CA HIS A 51 -5.49 15.91 13.48
C HIS A 51 -4.36 14.89 13.53
N TYR A 52 -3.11 15.34 13.53
CA TYR A 52 -1.92 14.47 13.49
C TYR A 52 -0.83 14.98 14.42
N LYS A 53 -0.33 14.10 15.29
CA LYS A 53 0.73 14.45 16.25
C LYS A 53 2.10 14.52 15.59
N ASN A 54 2.31 13.74 14.54
CA ASN A 54 3.59 13.62 13.85
C ASN A 54 3.41 13.12 12.41
N LYS A 55 4.49 13.14 11.63
CA LYS A 55 4.50 12.69 10.22
C LYS A 55 4.35 11.17 10.05
N VAL A 56 4.60 10.37 11.09
CA VAL A 56 4.39 8.91 11.05
C VAL A 56 2.90 8.60 11.02
N GLU A 57 2.09 9.27 11.83
CA GLU A 57 0.61 9.12 11.80
C GLU A 57 0.03 9.53 10.44
N ILE A 58 0.56 10.61 9.85
CA ILE A 58 0.18 11.05 8.50
C ILE A 58 0.53 9.98 7.46
N LEU A 59 1.77 9.45 7.50
CA LEU A 59 2.21 8.41 6.58
C LEU A 59 1.38 7.13 6.74
N HIS A 60 1.01 6.76 7.97
CA HIS A 60 0.13 5.61 8.22
C HIS A 60 -1.23 5.79 7.55
N ASP A 61 -1.88 6.96 7.69
CA ASP A 61 -3.15 7.23 7.02
C ASP A 61 -3.00 7.24 5.47
N LEU A 62 -1.86 7.69 4.92
CA LEU A 62 -1.57 7.53 3.49
C LEU A 62 -1.43 6.07 3.06
N MET A 63 -0.86 5.20 3.90
CA MET A 63 -0.82 3.76 3.63
C MET A 63 -2.23 3.18 3.62
N LYS A 64 -3.13 3.65 4.50
CA LYS A 64 -4.55 3.25 4.50
C LYS A 64 -5.27 3.68 3.23
N GLU A 65 -5.00 4.88 2.70
CA GLU A 65 -5.50 5.29 1.38
C GLU A 65 -5.01 4.33 0.29
N GLY A 66 -3.74 3.93 0.34
CA GLY A 66 -3.16 2.90 -0.52
C GLY A 66 -3.89 1.56 -0.43
N ILE A 67 -4.12 1.04 0.78
CA ILE A 67 -4.83 -0.22 1.03
C ILE A 67 -6.26 -0.16 0.47
N ALA A 68 -7.00 0.92 0.77
CA ALA A 68 -8.36 1.10 0.26
C ALA A 68 -8.40 1.14 -1.28
N TYR A 69 -7.48 1.88 -1.91
CA TYR A 69 -7.33 1.91 -3.36
C TYR A 69 -7.10 0.50 -3.95
N ARG A 70 -6.28 -0.33 -3.30
CA ARG A 70 -6.03 -1.71 -3.74
C ARG A 70 -7.24 -2.62 -3.59
N VAL A 71 -7.98 -2.48 -2.50
CA VAL A 71 -9.23 -3.22 -2.32
C VAL A 71 -10.23 -2.87 -3.43
N ASP A 72 -10.32 -1.60 -3.81
CA ASP A 72 -11.20 -1.18 -4.90
C ASP A 72 -10.75 -1.72 -6.27
N LYS A 73 -9.44 -1.69 -6.57
CA LYS A 73 -8.89 -2.31 -7.80
C LYS A 73 -9.15 -3.82 -7.88
N MET A 74 -9.01 -4.51 -6.76
CA MET A 74 -9.32 -5.93 -6.68
C MET A 74 -10.81 -6.20 -6.90
N LYS A 75 -11.71 -5.40 -6.31
CA LYS A 75 -13.15 -5.50 -6.57
C LYS A 75 -13.49 -5.21 -8.04
N GLU A 76 -12.83 -4.25 -8.67
CA GLU A 76 -12.99 -3.96 -10.09
C GLU A 76 -12.58 -5.17 -10.95
N PHE A 77 -11.40 -5.75 -10.70
CA PHE A 77 -10.93 -6.94 -11.40
C PHE A 77 -11.89 -8.13 -11.26
N LEU A 78 -12.38 -8.39 -10.04
CA LEU A 78 -13.25 -9.53 -9.76
C LEU A 78 -14.65 -9.40 -10.37
N LYS A 79 -15.13 -8.20 -10.73
CA LYS A 79 -16.43 -8.04 -11.41
C LYS A 79 -16.46 -8.71 -12.78
N ASP A 80 -15.33 -8.66 -13.49
CA ASP A 80 -15.21 -9.14 -14.87
C ASP A 80 -14.54 -10.53 -14.93
N TYR A 81 -14.06 -11.05 -13.79
CA TYR A 81 -13.39 -12.34 -13.71
C TYR A 81 -14.37 -13.48 -13.38
N SER A 82 -14.56 -14.40 -14.32
CA SER A 82 -15.54 -15.48 -14.18
C SER A 82 -15.13 -16.64 -13.25
N GLY A 83 -13.86 -16.70 -12.82
CA GLY A 83 -13.32 -17.81 -12.03
C GLY A 83 -13.41 -17.64 -10.51
N GLY A 84 -13.98 -16.53 -10.02
CA GLY A 84 -13.92 -16.17 -8.59
C GLY A 84 -12.48 -15.92 -8.12
N LEU A 85 -12.23 -16.03 -6.81
CA LEU A 85 -10.89 -15.81 -6.23
C LEU A 85 -9.99 -17.07 -6.33
N ASP A 86 -9.83 -17.62 -7.54
CA ASP A 86 -8.93 -18.75 -7.78
C ASP A 86 -7.44 -18.34 -7.72
N LYS A 87 -6.52 -19.32 -7.80
CA LYS A 87 -5.07 -19.05 -7.80
C LYS A 87 -4.63 -18.10 -8.92
N ASN A 88 -5.30 -18.15 -10.06
CA ASN A 88 -4.95 -17.33 -11.21
C ASN A 88 -5.40 -15.88 -11.02
N ALA A 89 -6.56 -15.65 -10.43
CA ALA A 89 -7.02 -14.34 -9.99
C ALA A 89 -6.06 -13.75 -8.95
N ILE A 90 -5.70 -14.51 -7.91
CA ILE A 90 -4.77 -14.05 -6.87
C ILE A 90 -3.42 -13.67 -7.48
N ALA A 91 -2.87 -14.50 -8.37
CA ALA A 91 -1.60 -14.21 -9.03
C ALA A 91 -1.67 -12.93 -9.89
N GLN A 92 -2.74 -12.73 -10.65
CA GLN A 92 -2.94 -11.49 -11.41
C GLN A 92 -3.07 -10.27 -10.51
N ILE A 93 -3.87 -10.35 -9.43
CA ILE A 93 -4.03 -9.28 -8.44
C ILE A 93 -2.67 -8.91 -7.80
N ILE A 94 -1.84 -9.90 -7.47
CA ILE A 94 -0.50 -9.67 -6.93
C ILE A 94 0.39 -8.97 -7.95
N VAL A 95 0.40 -9.43 -9.20
CA VAL A 95 1.23 -8.83 -10.25
C VAL A 95 0.78 -7.39 -10.56
N ASP A 96 -0.52 -7.17 -10.69
CA ASP A 96 -1.09 -5.83 -10.90
C ASP A 96 -0.83 -4.92 -9.69
N LYS A 97 -0.80 -5.48 -8.47
CA LYS A 97 -0.36 -4.76 -7.28
C LYS A 97 1.09 -4.30 -7.41
N VAL A 98 2.00 -5.22 -7.72
CA VAL A 98 3.44 -4.96 -7.77
C VAL A 98 3.82 -4.00 -8.91
N LEU A 99 3.12 -4.06 -10.04
CA LEU A 99 3.44 -3.29 -11.25
C LEU A 99 2.69 -1.97 -11.39
N ASP A 100 1.77 -1.66 -10.47
CA ASP A 100 1.02 -0.41 -10.52
C ASP A 100 1.94 0.81 -10.47
N ASP A 101 1.55 1.83 -11.23
CA ASP A 101 2.30 3.07 -11.41
C ASP A 101 1.42 4.25 -11.00
N ASN A 102 1.50 4.61 -9.73
CA ASN A 102 0.78 5.74 -9.16
C ASN A 102 1.49 6.29 -7.92
N GLU A 103 1.13 7.52 -7.54
CA GLU A 103 1.75 8.22 -6.42
C GLU A 103 1.69 7.46 -5.07
N LEU A 104 0.68 6.61 -4.84
CA LEU A 104 0.59 5.84 -3.58
C LEU A 104 1.67 4.75 -3.53
N ILE A 105 2.06 4.17 -4.68
CA ILE A 105 3.21 3.27 -4.76
C ILE A 105 4.51 4.01 -4.47
N SER A 106 4.71 5.20 -5.02
CA SER A 106 5.88 6.01 -4.73
C SER A 106 5.98 6.37 -3.24
N VAL A 107 4.86 6.72 -2.58
CA VAL A 107 4.82 6.94 -1.11
C VAL A 107 5.12 5.65 -0.35
N TYR A 108 4.60 4.50 -0.80
CA TYR A 108 4.91 3.21 -0.18
C TYR A 108 6.39 2.86 -0.27
N VAL A 109 7.04 3.15 -1.40
CA VAL A 109 8.50 2.99 -1.56
C VAL A 109 9.27 3.89 -0.60
N ILE A 110 8.86 5.16 -0.48
CA ILE A 110 9.45 6.10 0.50
C ILE A 110 9.32 5.55 1.93
N TYR A 111 8.15 4.97 2.27
CA TYR A 111 7.95 4.29 3.54
C TYR A 111 8.95 3.15 3.73
N LEU A 112 9.03 2.21 2.78
CA LEU A 112 9.93 1.05 2.84
C LEU A 112 11.39 1.45 3.02
N GLN A 113 11.86 2.44 2.27
CA GLN A 113 13.22 2.97 2.38
C GLN A 113 13.49 3.59 3.76
N ALA A 114 12.54 4.37 4.27
CA ALA A 114 12.68 5.06 5.54
C ALA A 114 12.71 4.12 6.75
N GLN A 115 12.15 2.90 6.63
CA GLN A 115 12.22 1.89 7.69
C GLN A 115 13.66 1.59 8.12
N LYS A 116 14.63 1.65 7.19
CA LYS A 116 16.05 1.36 7.50
C LYS A 116 16.56 2.14 8.72
N ASN A 117 16.15 3.41 8.84
CA ASN A 117 16.65 4.35 9.84
C ASN A 117 15.56 4.88 10.79
N ASN A 118 14.37 4.25 10.83
CA ASN A 118 13.26 4.71 11.65
C ASN A 118 12.53 3.55 12.34
N GLU A 119 12.70 3.42 13.65
CA GLU A 119 12.12 2.34 14.45
C GLU A 119 10.59 2.37 14.52
N ASP A 120 9.96 3.54 14.46
CA ASP A 120 8.50 3.65 14.46
C ASP A 120 7.92 3.10 13.15
N LEU A 121 8.59 3.36 12.02
CA LEU A 121 8.20 2.78 10.72
C LEU A 121 8.46 1.27 10.63
N LYS A 122 9.48 0.75 11.33
CA LYS A 122 9.66 -0.71 11.45
C LYS A 122 8.52 -1.34 12.24
N LYS A 123 8.12 -0.75 13.38
CA LYS A 123 6.98 -1.21 14.18
C LYS A 123 5.65 -1.08 13.45
N LEU A 124 5.54 -0.12 12.53
CA LEU A 124 4.36 0.07 11.69
C LEU A 124 4.18 -1.06 10.65
N PHE A 125 5.25 -1.75 10.23
CA PHE A 125 5.18 -2.78 9.19
C PHE A 125 4.22 -3.93 9.50
N PRO A 126 4.33 -4.65 10.64
CA PRO A 126 3.40 -5.73 10.96
C PRO A 126 1.95 -5.22 11.08
N ILE A 127 1.75 -3.98 11.55
CA ILE A 127 0.42 -3.35 11.62
C ILE A 127 -0.15 -3.17 10.20
N LEU A 128 0.64 -2.67 9.25
CA LEU A 128 0.20 -2.51 7.86
C LEU A 128 -0.08 -3.84 7.18
N VAL A 129 0.69 -4.89 7.47
CA VAL A 129 0.42 -6.25 6.98
C VAL A 129 -0.94 -6.73 7.50
N GLU A 130 -1.20 -6.62 8.80
CA GLU A 130 -2.48 -6.99 9.41
C GLU A 130 -3.65 -6.16 8.86
N GLU A 131 -3.49 -4.85 8.73
CA GLU A 131 -4.52 -3.96 8.18
C GLU A 131 -4.80 -4.29 6.70
N THR A 132 -3.77 -4.63 5.92
CA THR A 132 -3.92 -5.05 4.52
C THR A 132 -4.70 -6.36 4.43
N LEU A 133 -4.31 -7.38 5.20
CA LEU A 133 -5.01 -8.68 5.23
C LEU A 133 -6.47 -8.49 5.66
N SER A 134 -6.71 -7.73 6.72
CA SER A 134 -8.05 -7.44 7.25
C SER A 134 -8.93 -6.71 6.22
N ALA A 135 -8.38 -5.69 5.55
CA ALA A 135 -9.12 -4.93 4.53
C ALA A 135 -9.43 -5.77 3.30
N THR A 136 -8.51 -6.65 2.91
CA THR A 136 -8.72 -7.57 1.77
C THR A 136 -9.81 -8.59 2.12
N TYR A 137 -9.76 -9.18 3.31
CA TYR A 137 -10.78 -10.09 3.86
C TYR A 137 -12.18 -9.49 3.91
N LEU A 138 -12.32 -8.31 4.52
CA LEU A 138 -13.62 -7.63 4.64
C LEU A 138 -14.10 -7.06 3.30
N GLY A 139 -13.18 -6.71 2.41
CA GLY A 139 -13.46 -6.09 1.13
C GLY A 139 -13.96 -7.07 0.06
N VAL A 140 -13.61 -8.37 0.17
CA VAL A 140 -13.95 -9.40 -0.81
C VAL A 140 -14.76 -10.50 -0.13
N GLN A 141 -16.09 -10.33 -0.19
CA GLN A 141 -17.08 -11.18 0.49
C GLN A 141 -17.02 -12.68 0.12
N GLU A 142 -16.31 -13.05 -0.96
CA GLU A 142 -16.22 -14.42 -1.50
C GLU A 142 -14.96 -15.17 -1.09
N ALA A 143 -14.03 -14.52 -0.41
CA ALA A 143 -12.73 -15.09 -0.14
C ALA A 143 -12.73 -16.01 1.07
N LYS A 144 -12.19 -17.22 0.92
CA LYS A 144 -12.03 -18.17 2.03
C LYS A 144 -10.78 -17.85 2.82
N ASN A 145 -10.72 -18.26 4.09
CA ASN A 145 -9.52 -18.09 4.93
C ASN A 145 -8.24 -18.65 4.31
N SER A 146 -8.34 -19.71 3.48
CA SER A 146 -7.21 -20.29 2.73
C SER A 146 -6.60 -19.34 1.70
N ASP A 147 -7.41 -18.47 1.11
CA ASP A 147 -7.04 -17.67 -0.06
C ASP A 147 -6.12 -16.50 0.35
N TYR A 148 -6.16 -16.12 1.62
CA TYR A 148 -5.32 -15.09 2.24
C TYR A 148 -3.98 -15.59 2.77
N MET A 149 -3.79 -16.92 2.90
CA MET A 149 -2.58 -17.46 3.51
C MET A 149 -1.32 -17.10 2.71
N TYR A 150 -1.42 -17.03 1.38
CA TYR A 150 -0.32 -16.60 0.52
C TYR A 150 0.08 -15.14 0.78
N LEU A 151 -0.91 -14.25 0.97
CA LEU A 151 -0.68 -12.82 1.16
C LEU A 151 -0.06 -12.49 2.52
N ALA A 152 -0.17 -13.43 3.48
CA ALA A 152 0.45 -13.34 4.80
C ALA A 152 1.84 -13.99 4.85
N ASN A 153 2.31 -14.64 3.78
CA ASN A 153 3.61 -15.29 3.77
C ASN A 153 4.74 -14.24 3.65
N ASP A 154 5.68 -14.29 4.60
CA ASP A 154 6.79 -13.34 4.69
C ASP A 154 7.65 -13.31 3.42
N PHE A 155 7.96 -14.48 2.85
CA PHE A 155 8.76 -14.56 1.62
C PHE A 155 8.07 -13.82 0.48
N LEU A 156 6.78 -14.05 0.27
CA LEU A 156 6.03 -13.36 -0.79
C LEU A 156 5.97 -11.85 -0.55
N ILE A 157 5.72 -11.42 0.69
CA ILE A 157 5.69 -10.00 1.06
C ILE A 157 7.03 -9.33 0.73
N PHE A 158 8.16 -9.89 1.18
CA PHE A 158 9.48 -9.32 0.92
C PHE A 158 9.91 -9.41 -0.54
N PHE A 159 9.51 -10.48 -1.24
CA PHE A 159 9.72 -10.62 -2.68
C PHE A 159 8.99 -9.52 -3.46
N MET A 160 7.69 -9.31 -3.18
CA MET A 160 6.91 -8.22 -3.78
C MET A 160 7.54 -6.86 -3.48
N ASN A 161 7.90 -6.59 -2.22
CA ASN A 161 8.47 -5.30 -1.81
C ASN A 161 9.80 -5.02 -2.50
N THR A 162 10.62 -6.05 -2.73
CA THR A 162 11.88 -5.92 -3.46
C THR A 162 11.64 -5.54 -4.92
N ILE A 163 10.63 -6.12 -5.56
CA ILE A 163 10.27 -5.76 -6.94
C ILE A 163 9.70 -4.35 -7.00
N VAL A 164 8.78 -3.98 -6.10
CA VAL A 164 8.22 -2.62 -6.02
C VAL A 164 9.32 -1.57 -5.84
N LEU A 165 10.28 -1.82 -4.92
CA LEU A 165 11.46 -0.98 -4.75
C LEU A 165 12.31 -0.90 -6.02
N GLY A 166 12.55 -2.05 -6.67
CA GLY A 166 13.32 -2.13 -7.91
C GLY A 166 12.67 -1.34 -9.06
N CYS A 167 11.35 -1.48 -9.23
CA CYS A 167 10.57 -0.75 -10.23
C CYS A 167 10.66 0.77 -10.04
N GLU A 168 10.70 1.25 -8.80
CA GLU A 168 10.76 2.68 -8.50
C GLU A 168 12.16 3.29 -8.65
N ILE A 169 13.21 2.51 -8.38
CA ILE A 169 14.59 3.01 -8.28
C ILE A 169 15.39 2.76 -9.56
N LEU A 170 15.14 1.65 -10.27
CA LEU A 170 15.92 1.24 -11.43
C LEU A 170 15.22 1.63 -12.72
N ASP A 171 15.83 2.53 -13.48
CA ASP A 171 15.33 2.97 -14.79
C ASP A 171 15.05 1.76 -15.70
N GLY A 172 13.82 1.68 -16.22
CA GLY A 172 13.38 0.61 -17.12
C GLY A 172 13.02 -0.72 -16.45
N ALA A 173 13.18 -0.88 -15.12
CA ALA A 173 12.81 -2.12 -14.44
C ALA A 173 11.30 -2.39 -14.53
N ARG A 174 10.46 -1.40 -14.26
CA ARG A 174 8.99 -1.53 -14.39
C ARG A 174 8.58 -1.92 -15.80
N ASP A 175 9.10 -1.24 -16.82
CA ASP A 175 8.84 -1.57 -18.22
C ASP A 175 9.23 -3.01 -18.56
N SER A 176 10.35 -3.49 -18.02
CA SER A 176 10.78 -4.87 -18.19
C SER A 176 9.79 -5.85 -17.57
N PHE A 177 9.33 -5.61 -16.34
CA PHE A 177 8.34 -6.48 -15.70
C PHE A 177 6.97 -6.41 -16.40
N VAL A 178 6.52 -5.22 -16.83
CA VAL A 178 5.28 -5.04 -17.58
C VAL A 178 5.33 -5.79 -18.93
N LYS A 179 6.44 -5.71 -19.66
CA LYS A 179 6.64 -6.48 -20.90
C LYS A 179 6.62 -7.99 -20.68
N ASN A 180 6.97 -8.45 -19.49
CA ASN A 180 7.00 -9.87 -19.11
C ASN A 180 5.90 -10.23 -18.09
N ARG A 181 4.79 -9.48 -18.06
CA ARG A 181 3.73 -9.62 -17.06
C ARG A 181 3.21 -11.05 -16.94
N GLU A 182 2.94 -11.71 -18.07
CA GLU A 182 2.38 -13.08 -18.07
C GLU A 182 3.35 -14.08 -17.43
N PHE A 183 4.65 -13.98 -17.73
CA PHE A 183 5.66 -14.79 -17.05
C PHE A 183 5.73 -14.48 -15.56
N PHE A 184 5.55 -13.21 -15.16
CA PHE A 184 5.50 -12.85 -13.76
C PHE A 184 4.29 -13.46 -13.04
N VAL A 185 3.12 -13.52 -13.70
CA VAL A 185 1.94 -14.24 -13.18
C VAL A 185 2.27 -15.72 -12.97
N GLU A 186 2.99 -16.36 -13.90
CA GLU A 186 3.45 -17.75 -13.75
C GLU A 186 4.39 -17.94 -12.55
N ILE A 187 5.32 -17.01 -12.32
CA ILE A 187 6.22 -17.04 -11.15
C ILE A 187 5.41 -16.99 -9.84
N VAL A 188 4.39 -16.14 -9.76
CA VAL A 188 3.53 -16.05 -8.57
C VAL A 188 2.72 -17.33 -8.37
N LYS A 189 2.16 -17.91 -9.44
CA LYS A 189 1.47 -19.21 -9.37
C LYS A 189 2.38 -20.33 -8.91
N LEU A 190 3.62 -20.37 -9.42
CA LEU A 190 4.63 -21.31 -8.98
C LEU A 190 4.92 -21.16 -7.47
N PHE A 191 5.04 -19.93 -6.97
CA PHE A 191 5.16 -19.69 -5.52
C PHE A 191 3.99 -20.31 -4.76
N MET A 192 2.74 -20.08 -5.19
CA MET A 192 1.55 -20.60 -4.51
C MET A 192 1.53 -22.13 -4.49
N ASP A 193 1.89 -22.76 -5.61
CA ASP A 193 1.97 -24.23 -5.70
C ASP A 193 3.04 -24.80 -4.76
N ARG A 194 4.22 -24.15 -4.68
CA ARG A 194 5.28 -24.56 -3.75
C ARG A 194 4.93 -24.31 -2.29
N HIS A 195 4.18 -23.25 -1.99
CA HIS A 195 3.67 -22.97 -0.66
C HIS A 195 2.68 -24.06 -0.21
N ASP A 196 1.74 -24.47 -1.08
CA ASP A 196 0.80 -25.55 -0.78
C ASP A 196 1.49 -26.90 -0.53
N GLU A 197 2.59 -27.15 -1.22
CA GLU A 197 3.45 -28.33 -1.01
C GLU A 197 4.28 -28.24 0.30
N GLY A 198 4.21 -27.13 1.05
CA GLY A 198 5.02 -26.88 2.25
C GLY A 198 6.51 -26.66 1.96
N LYS A 199 6.87 -26.36 0.71
CA LYS A 199 8.26 -26.16 0.27
C LYS A 199 8.75 -24.73 0.45
N ILE A 200 7.84 -23.78 0.61
CA ILE A 200 8.14 -22.41 1.00
C ILE A 200 7.49 -22.17 2.36
N LYS A 201 8.30 -21.69 3.32
CA LYS A 201 7.86 -21.39 4.68
C LYS A 201 7.50 -19.92 4.81
#